data_AF-A0A183B9F5-F1
#
_entry.id   AF-A0A183B9F5-F1
#
_cell.length_a   1.000
_cell.length_b   1.000
_cell.length_c   1.000
_cell.angle_alpha   90.00
_cell.angle_beta   90.00
_cell.angle_gamma   90.00
#
_symmetry.space_group_name_H-M   'P 1'
#
loop_
_entity.id
_entity.type
_entity.pdbx_description
1 polymer ?
#
loop_
_entity_poly.entity_id
_entity_poly.type
_entity_poly.pdbx_seq_one_letter_code
_entity_poly.pdbx_strand_id
1 'polypeptide(L)'
;LTETNYHQLQSLYTNFAGRGLRILAFPCNQFGGQEPGTDAEIKERILNKFNVTFDLFAKVDVNGENAIPLYEFLKSKISGPFYYK
;
A
#
# COMPACT_ATOMS: atom_id res chain seq x y z
N LEU A 1 12.54 -2.91 -3.19
CA LEU A 1 11.51 -1.84 -3.28
C LEU A 1 10.74 -1.72 -1.97
N THR A 2 10.07 -2.79 -1.53
CA THR A 2 9.29 -2.83 -0.27
C THR A 2 10.06 -2.29 0.94
N GLU A 3 11.30 -2.74 1.14
CA GLU A 3 12.14 -2.33 2.26
C GLU A 3 12.43 -0.82 2.29
N THR A 4 12.93 -0.27 1.19
CA THR A 4 13.24 1.16 1.06
C THR A 4 11.98 2.02 1.23
N ASN A 5 10.87 1.61 0.63
CA ASN A 5 9.63 2.39 0.63
C ASN A 5 9.04 2.52 2.03
N TYR A 6 8.95 1.42 2.82
CA TYR A 6 8.37 1.49 4.16
C TYR A 6 9.16 2.44 5.09
N HIS A 7 10.49 2.39 5.04
CA HIS A 7 11.31 3.32 5.83
C HIS A 7 11.13 4.78 5.40
N GLN A 8 11.11 5.06 4.10
CA GLN A 8 10.92 6.42 3.59
C GLN A 8 9.53 6.96 3.88
N LEU A 9 8.48 6.15 3.70
CA LEU A 9 7.10 6.54 4.01
C LEU A 9 6.90 6.75 5.50
N GLN A 10 7.51 5.92 6.35
CA GLN A 10 7.45 6.12 7.80
C GLN A 10 8.13 7.42 8.21
N SER A 11 9.30 7.72 7.64
CA SER A 11 9.99 9.00 7.88
C SER A 11 9.13 10.19 7.43
N LEU A 12 8.52 10.10 6.24
CA LEU A 12 7.61 11.12 5.72
C LEU A 12 6.41 11.31 6.66
N TYR A 13 5.81 10.22 7.13
CA TYR A 13 4.67 10.29 8.03
C TYR A 13 5.04 10.93 9.37
N THR A 14 6.13 10.52 9.99
CA THR A 14 6.62 11.12 11.24
C THR A 14 6.81 12.64 11.11
N ASN A 15 7.34 13.11 9.99
CA ASN A 15 7.64 14.53 9.79
C ASN A 15 6.42 15.40 9.48
N PHE A 16 5.37 14.83 8.88
CA PHE A 16 4.27 15.62 8.31
C PHE A 16 2.87 15.22 8.78
N ALA A 17 2.70 14.16 9.58
CA ALA A 17 1.40 13.75 10.10
C ALA A 17 0.73 14.86 10.93
N GLY A 18 1.50 15.56 11.77
CA GLY A 18 1.02 16.73 12.53
C GLY A 18 0.63 17.93 11.66
N ARG A 19 0.94 17.91 10.36
CA ARG A 19 0.56 18.91 9.35
C ARG A 19 -0.57 18.44 8.44
N GLY A 20 -1.23 17.33 8.79
CA GLY A 20 -2.37 16.79 8.05
C GLY A 20 -2.01 15.76 6.99
N LEU A 21 -0.74 15.36 6.84
CA LEU A 21 -0.40 14.24 5.95
C LEU A 21 -0.99 12.94 6.49
N ARG A 22 -1.58 12.14 5.62
CA ARG A 22 -1.99 10.76 5.91
C ARG A 22 -1.46 9.82 4.85
N ILE A 23 -0.93 8.69 5.30
CA ILE A 23 -0.47 7.60 4.43
C ILE A 23 -1.37 6.41 4.70
N LEU A 24 -1.87 5.81 3.62
CA LEU A 24 -2.74 4.63 3.63
C LEU A 24 -2.04 3.53 2.84
N ALA A 25 -1.67 2.44 3.50
CA ALA A 25 -0.98 1.32 2.86
C ALA A 25 -1.94 0.15 2.62
N PHE A 26 -2.04 -0.27 1.37
CA PHE A 26 -2.87 -1.40 0.92
C PHE A 26 -1.95 -2.51 0.37
N PRO A 27 -1.67 -3.57 1.15
CA PRO A 27 -0.93 -4.72 0.66
C PRO A 27 -1.59 -5.34 -0.58
N CYS A 28 -0.80 -5.76 -1.55
CA CYS A 28 -1.30 -6.35 -2.80
C CYS A 28 -0.30 -7.38 -3.34
N ASN A 29 -0.81 -8.54 -3.76
CA ASN A 29 0.03 -9.66 -4.22
C ASN A 29 0.04 -9.84 -5.75
N GLN A 30 -0.62 -8.96 -6.51
CA GLN A 30 -0.78 -9.10 -7.97
C GLN A 30 0.50 -8.82 -8.76
N PHE A 31 1.55 -8.31 -8.10
CA PHE A 31 2.82 -7.93 -8.75
C PHE A 31 3.93 -8.90 -8.35
N GLY A 32 4.14 -9.92 -9.16
CA GLY A 32 5.21 -10.90 -8.94
C GLY A 32 5.11 -11.68 -7.63
N GLY A 33 3.93 -11.74 -7.01
CA GLY A 33 3.71 -12.52 -5.78
C GLY A 33 4.51 -12.03 -4.57
N GLN A 34 4.84 -10.74 -4.51
CA GLN A 34 5.75 -10.18 -3.50
C GLN A 34 5.15 -10.02 -2.10
N GLU A 35 3.83 -10.11 -1.97
CA GLU A 35 3.12 -9.96 -0.71
C GLU A 35 2.28 -11.21 -0.38
N PRO A 36 2.92 -12.39 -0.27
CA PRO A 36 2.23 -13.62 0.07
C PRO A 36 1.82 -13.59 1.56
N GLY A 37 0.82 -14.41 1.87
CA GLY A 37 0.30 -14.58 3.23
C GLY A 37 -1.08 -13.96 3.47
N THR A 38 -1.57 -14.18 4.68
CA THR A 38 -2.79 -13.63 5.25
C THR A 38 -2.56 -12.22 5.77
N ASP A 39 -3.64 -11.49 6.03
CA ASP A 39 -3.57 -10.12 6.59
C ASP A 39 -2.81 -10.08 7.92
N ALA A 40 -2.97 -11.10 8.76
CA ALA A 40 -2.28 -11.22 10.04
C ALA A 40 -0.76 -11.37 9.86
N GLU A 41 -0.33 -12.28 8.98
CA GLU A 41 1.10 -12.51 8.69
C GLU A 41 1.74 -11.28 8.05
N ILE A 42 1.03 -10.60 7.16
CA ILE A 42 1.50 -9.36 6.51
C ILE A 42 1.68 -8.26 7.56
N LYS A 43 0.67 -8.06 8.41
CA LYS A 43 0.72 -7.06 9.49
C LYS A 43 1.90 -7.32 10.43
N GLU A 44 2.05 -8.55 10.89
CA GLU A 44 3.16 -8.94 11.76
C GLU A 44 4.51 -8.67 11.09
N ARG A 45 4.69 -9.12 9.83
CA ARG A 45 5.93 -8.91 9.07
C ARG A 45 6.28 -7.43 8.93
N ILE A 46 5.30 -6.60 8.57
CA ILE A 46 5.52 -5.16 8.35
C ILE A 46 5.82 -4.46 9.67
N LEU A 47 5.06 -4.73 10.74
CA LEU A 47 5.28 -4.09 12.04
C LEU A 47 6.62 -4.51 12.66
N ASN A 48 6.96 -5.80 12.61
CA ASN A 48 8.22 -6.30 13.16
C ASN A 48 9.44 -5.74 12.44
N LYS A 49 9.35 -5.51 11.12
CA LYS A 49 10.49 -5.05 10.32
C LYS A 49 10.61 -3.52 10.23
N PHE A 50 9.49 -2.81 10.14
CA PHE A 50 9.48 -1.38 9.78
C PHE A 50 8.90 -0.47 10.86
N ASN A 51 8.20 -1.05 11.86
CA ASN A 51 7.55 -0.31 12.94
C ASN A 51 6.71 0.87 12.42
N VAL A 52 5.93 0.64 11.36
CA VAL A 52 5.13 1.69 10.73
C VAL A 52 3.99 2.14 11.65
N THR A 53 3.70 3.44 11.63
CA THR A 53 2.67 4.07 12.47
C THR A 53 1.53 4.71 11.67
N PHE A 54 1.62 4.68 10.33
CA PHE A 54 0.50 5.04 9.45
C PHE A 54 -0.46 3.86 9.25
N ASP A 55 -1.61 4.14 8.63
CA ASP A 55 -2.68 3.16 8.50
C ASP A 55 -2.30 2.05 7.49
N LEU A 56 -2.25 0.81 7.98
CA LEU A 56 -2.06 -0.40 7.17
C LEU A 56 -3.39 -1.18 7.11
N PHE A 57 -3.91 -1.35 5.89
CA PHE A 57 -5.20 -2.00 5.64
C PHE A 57 -5.03 -3.49 5.34
N ALA A 58 -6.17 -4.19 5.20
CA ALA A 58 -6.20 -5.56 4.69
C ALA A 58 -5.64 -5.63 3.27
N LYS A 59 -5.19 -6.82 2.87
CA LYS A 59 -4.72 -7.08 1.50
C LYS A 59 -5.87 -6.92 0.51
N VAL A 60 -5.60 -6.30 -0.62
CA VAL A 60 -6.59 -6.05 -1.68
C VAL A 60 -6.01 -6.34 -3.06
N ASP A 61 -6.91 -6.61 -3.99
CA ASP A 61 -6.60 -6.53 -5.41
C ASP A 61 -6.76 -5.07 -5.88
N VAL A 62 -5.83 -4.63 -6.73
CA VAL A 62 -5.83 -3.27 -7.29
C VAL A 62 -6.10 -3.28 -8.80
N ASN A 63 -6.06 -4.44 -9.44
CA ASN A 63 -6.30 -4.68 -10.87
C ASN A 63 -7.28 -5.83 -11.10
N GLY A 64 -7.87 -5.88 -12.30
CA GLY A 64 -8.84 -6.91 -12.69
C GLY A 64 -10.23 -6.69 -12.09
N GLU A 65 -11.11 -7.68 -12.28
CA GLU A 65 -12.52 -7.64 -11.85
C GLU A 65 -12.70 -7.59 -10.32
N ASN A 66 -11.70 -8.04 -9.56
CA ASN A 66 -11.72 -8.02 -8.11
C ASN A 66 -11.09 -6.75 -7.51
N ALA A 67 -10.68 -5.78 -8.35
CA ALA A 67 -10.10 -4.55 -7.86
C ALA A 67 -11.10 -3.81 -6.96
N ILE A 68 -10.63 -3.32 -5.81
CA ILE A 68 -11.53 -2.57 -4.93
C ILE A 68 -11.95 -1.23 -5.58
N PRO A 69 -13.17 -0.73 -5.31
CA PRO A 69 -13.69 0.49 -5.93
C PRO A 69 -12.77 1.72 -5.77
N LEU A 70 -12.03 1.79 -4.67
CA LEU A 70 -11.05 2.85 -4.44
C LEU A 70 -9.97 2.87 -5.53
N TYR A 71 -9.38 1.73 -5.86
CA TYR A 71 -8.32 1.67 -6.88
C TYR A 71 -8.88 1.82 -8.29
N GLU A 72 -10.09 1.33 -8.57
CA GLU A 72 -10.78 1.63 -9.82
C GLU A 72 -10.97 3.15 -10.02
N PHE A 73 -11.45 3.82 -8.98
CA PHE A 73 -11.63 5.27 -8.97
C PHE A 73 -10.29 6.00 -9.17
N LEU A 74 -9.26 5.69 -8.38
CA LEU A 74 -7.96 6.36 -8.48
C LEU A 74 -7.34 6.20 -9.87
N LYS A 75 -7.39 5.00 -10.44
CA LYS A 75 -6.92 4.73 -11.81
C LYS A 75 -7.73 5.49 -12.87
N SER A 76 -9.03 5.71 -12.64
CA SER A 76 -9.85 6.52 -13.56
C SER A 76 -9.49 8.01 -13.56
N LYS A 77 -8.86 8.50 -12.48
CA LYS A 77 -8.51 9.92 -12.32
C LYS A 77 -7.10 10.26 -12.77
N ILE A 78 -6.21 9.27 -12.85
CA ILE A 78 -4.80 9.48 -13.14
C ILE A 78 -4.39 8.53 -14.27
N SER A 79 -4.23 9.08 -15.48
CA SER A 79 -3.67 8.34 -16.61
C SER A 79 -2.16 8.14 -16.42
N GLY A 80 -1.68 6.93 -16.68
CA GLY A 80 -0.29 6.51 -16.53
C GLY A 80 0.05 5.38 -17.50
N PRO A 81 1.34 5.10 -17.73
CA PRO A 81 1.81 4.29 -18.86
C PRO A 81 1.42 2.80 -18.82
N PHE A 82 0.85 2.31 -17.72
CA PHE A 82 0.46 0.90 -17.53
C PHE A 82 -1.06 0.67 -17.54
N TYR A 83 -1.86 1.70 -17.82
CA TYR A 83 -3.32 1.55 -17.91
C TYR A 83 -3.75 1.43 -19.37
N TYR A 84 -3.52 0.25 -19.95
CA TYR A 84 -4.28 -0.14 -21.14
C TYR A 84 -5.60 -0.77 -20.70
N LYS A 85 -6.68 -0.34 -21.35
CA LYS A 85 -7.99 -1.00 -21.32
C LYS A 85 -7.87 -2.42 -21.86
#